data_AF-A0A502HEQ3-F1
#
_entry.id   AF-A0A502HEQ3-F1
#
_cell.length_a   1.000
_cell.length_b   1.000
_cell.length_c   1.000
_cell.angle_alpha   90.00
_cell.angle_beta   90.00
_cell.angle_gamma   90.00
#
_symmetry.space_group_name_H-M   'P 1'
#
loop_
_entity.id
_entity.type
_entity.pdbx_description
1 polymer ?
#
loop_
_entity_poly.entity_id
_entity_poly.type
_entity_poly.pdbx_seq_one_letter_code
_entity_poly.pdbx_strand_id
1 'polypeptide(L)'
;MAPPPDPASRLQPEDKQVFVKVAGLLTWLTGLLMLVVAVTAYLLVFPPRPAAPLAATATAPAPAKSQSANFFAPARFLLDSVAHNPEGELIRYGHALIAHTPQYLGPRAKAPLLRLAGSNLACQNCHLQAGQKAFSAPYVGIWGIYPTYKGRENAISTLEERINGCMARSLNGRPLPLAGREMKAIITYMKWLGRQVPVGEKVQGQGFVKFTMPNRAADLGQGKIVFAQQCASCHGAGGQGQRVGADAQYQYPPLWGPDSYNDGAGMHRLQTAARFIKANMPFGATAEHTVLSDAAAYDVAAYINSMPRPHMAHLDHDYPDLRKKPVDCPYPPYADQFTQHQHQVGPYAAMNQGKKGAE
;
A
#
# COMPACT_ATOMS: atom_id res chain seq x y z
N MET A 1 96.64 -5.96 -29.73
CA MET A 1 95.80 -7.16 -29.87
C MET A 1 94.75 -7.12 -28.77
N ALA A 2 93.50 -6.82 -29.12
CA ALA A 2 92.38 -6.84 -28.19
C ALA A 2 91.85 -8.28 -28.05
N PRO A 3 91.42 -8.72 -26.86
CA PRO A 3 90.87 -10.06 -26.67
C PRO A 3 89.50 -10.20 -27.38
N PRO A 4 89.12 -11.42 -27.79
CA PRO A 4 87.83 -11.66 -28.44
C PRO A 4 86.66 -11.44 -27.46
N PRO A 5 85.49 -11.00 -27.95
CA PRO A 5 84.32 -10.81 -27.10
C PRO A 5 83.75 -12.14 -26.62
N ASP A 6 83.29 -12.13 -25.36
CA ASP A 6 82.61 -13.20 -24.66
C ASP A 6 81.29 -13.63 -25.38
N PRO A 7 81.09 -14.92 -25.70
CA PRO A 7 79.88 -15.39 -26.38
C PRO A 7 78.63 -15.49 -25.46
N ALA A 8 78.73 -15.13 -24.17
CA ALA A 8 77.60 -15.20 -23.25
C ALA A 8 76.70 -13.94 -23.29
N SER A 9 76.02 -13.69 -24.42
CA SER A 9 74.73 -12.99 -24.38
C SER A 9 73.85 -13.41 -25.54
N ARG A 10 72.69 -14.03 -25.23
CA ARG A 10 71.42 -13.96 -25.97
C ARG A 10 70.43 -14.98 -25.41
N LEU A 11 69.81 -14.66 -24.29
CA LEU A 11 68.40 -14.99 -24.05
C LEU A 11 67.80 -13.75 -23.42
N GLN A 12 66.97 -13.05 -24.19
CA GLN A 12 66.31 -11.83 -23.73
C GLN A 12 65.22 -12.21 -22.71
N PRO A 13 64.86 -11.31 -21.77
CA PRO A 13 63.81 -11.58 -20.77
C PRO A 13 62.46 -12.00 -21.38
N GLU A 14 62.15 -11.55 -22.59
CA GLU A 14 60.97 -11.97 -23.35
C GLU A 14 60.91 -13.49 -23.64
N ASP A 15 62.04 -14.15 -23.88
CA ASP A 15 62.08 -15.58 -24.24
C ASP A 15 61.64 -16.47 -23.07
N LYS A 16 61.92 -16.05 -21.83
CA LYS A 16 61.51 -16.76 -20.61
C LYS A 16 59.99 -16.68 -20.38
N GLN A 17 59.36 -15.55 -20.69
CA GLN A 17 57.91 -15.39 -20.53
C GLN A 17 57.12 -16.22 -21.55
N VAL A 18 57.61 -16.33 -22.79
CA VAL A 18 57.00 -17.17 -23.81
C VAL A 18 57.07 -18.64 -23.40
N PHE A 19 58.24 -19.09 -22.90
CA PHE A 19 58.41 -20.47 -22.44
C PHE A 19 57.47 -20.83 -21.28
N VAL A 20 57.29 -19.94 -20.29
CA VAL A 20 56.36 -20.16 -19.17
C VAL A 20 54.91 -20.22 -19.63
N LYS A 21 54.49 -19.37 -20.59
CA LYS A 21 53.14 -19.40 -21.15
C LYS A 21 52.86 -20.68 -21.94
N VAL A 22 53.82 -21.12 -22.76
CA VAL A 22 53.69 -22.36 -23.55
C VAL A 22 53.68 -23.59 -22.64
N ALA A 23 54.55 -23.64 -21.63
CA ALA A 23 54.55 -24.70 -20.62
C ALA A 23 53.22 -24.73 -19.84
N GLY A 24 52.71 -23.56 -19.43
CA GLY A 24 51.40 -23.42 -18.77
C GLY A 24 50.26 -23.95 -19.64
N LEU A 25 50.23 -23.59 -20.93
CA LEU A 25 49.22 -24.08 -21.87
C LEU A 25 49.29 -25.60 -22.05
N LEU A 26 50.49 -26.18 -22.16
CA LEU A 26 50.67 -27.64 -22.24
C LEU A 26 50.19 -28.35 -20.97
N THR A 27 50.49 -27.81 -19.78
CA THR A 27 49.99 -28.38 -18.52
C THR A 27 48.47 -28.31 -18.41
N TRP A 28 47.86 -27.26 -18.94
CA TRP A 28 46.40 -27.11 -18.94
C TRP A 28 45.73 -28.08 -19.91
N LEU A 29 46.29 -28.25 -21.12
CA LEU A 29 45.80 -29.18 -22.13
C LEU A 29 45.93 -30.65 -21.67
N THR A 30 47.04 -31.00 -21.02
CA THR A 30 47.23 -32.35 -20.45
C THR A 30 46.28 -32.62 -19.28
N GLY A 31 46.03 -31.63 -18.42
CA GLY A 31 45.01 -31.72 -17.37
C GLY A 31 43.60 -31.89 -17.91
N LEU A 32 43.23 -31.15 -18.96
CA LEU A 32 41.93 -31.26 -19.62
C LEU A 32 41.76 -32.65 -20.26
N LEU A 33 42.79 -33.17 -20.93
CA LEU A 33 42.77 -34.50 -21.53
C LEU A 33 42.58 -35.59 -20.46
N MET A 34 43.31 -35.49 -19.34
CA MET A 34 43.16 -36.40 -18.20
C MET A 34 41.75 -36.36 -17.61
N LEU A 35 41.13 -35.18 -17.51
CA LEU A 35 39.74 -35.03 -17.05
C LEU A 35 38.76 -35.71 -18.01
N VAL A 36 38.92 -35.50 -19.32
CA VAL A 36 38.05 -36.12 -20.34
C VAL A 36 38.16 -37.65 -20.27
N VAL A 37 39.38 -38.19 -20.16
CA VAL A 37 39.62 -39.64 -20.01
C VAL A 37 39.01 -40.17 -18.71
N ALA A 38 39.14 -39.45 -17.59
CA ALA A 38 38.55 -39.85 -16.32
C ALA A 38 37.01 -39.86 -16.37
N VAL A 39 36.39 -38.83 -16.96
CA VAL A 39 34.93 -38.75 -17.11
C VAL A 39 34.41 -39.83 -18.06
N THR A 40 35.09 -40.08 -19.18
CA THR A 40 34.70 -41.16 -20.10
C THR A 40 34.87 -42.54 -19.47
N ALA A 41 35.97 -42.80 -18.76
CA ALA A 41 36.14 -44.04 -18.00
C ALA A 41 35.06 -44.21 -16.91
N TYR A 42 34.71 -43.13 -16.20
CA TYR A 42 33.63 -43.13 -15.21
C TYR A 42 32.27 -43.49 -15.84
N LEU A 43 31.93 -42.90 -17.00
CA LEU A 43 30.67 -43.19 -17.69
C LEU A 43 30.61 -44.61 -18.28
N LEU A 44 31.76 -45.22 -18.59
CA LEU A 44 31.83 -46.62 -19.03
C LEU A 44 31.65 -47.61 -17.87
N VAL A 45 32.19 -47.29 -16.68
CA VAL A 45 32.06 -48.13 -15.48
C VAL A 45 30.70 -47.93 -14.80
N PHE A 46 30.15 -46.72 -14.86
CA PHE A 46 28.87 -46.35 -14.25
C PHE A 46 27.91 -45.79 -15.32
N PRO A 47 27.42 -46.63 -16.26
CA PRO A 47 26.44 -46.18 -17.23
C PRO A 47 25.18 -45.69 -16.50
N PRO A 48 24.64 -44.51 -16.86
CA PRO A 48 23.41 -44.02 -16.24
C PRO A 48 22.29 -45.04 -16.49
N ARG A 49 21.67 -45.53 -15.41
CA ARG A 49 20.54 -46.46 -15.52
C ARG A 49 19.43 -45.79 -16.35
N PRO A 50 18.85 -46.49 -17.34
CA PRO A 50 17.66 -45.98 -18.01
C PRO A 50 16.58 -45.74 -16.96
N ALA A 51 16.08 -44.51 -16.88
CA ALA A 51 14.97 -44.17 -16.01
C ALA A 51 13.79 -45.08 -16.37
N ALA A 52 13.22 -45.75 -15.37
CA ALA A 52 11.99 -46.50 -15.57
C ALA A 52 10.93 -45.54 -16.15
N PRO A 53 10.15 -45.96 -17.16
CA PRO A 53 9.09 -45.12 -17.70
C PRO A 53 8.11 -44.83 -16.57
N LEU A 54 8.02 -43.56 -16.15
CA LEU A 54 6.93 -43.14 -15.29
C LEU A 54 5.64 -43.50 -16.02
N ALA A 55 4.81 -44.34 -15.38
CA ALA A 55 3.45 -44.56 -15.80
C ALA A 55 2.82 -43.20 -16.08
N ALA A 56 2.25 -43.04 -17.27
CA ALA A 56 1.57 -41.83 -17.68
C ALA A 56 0.40 -41.56 -16.73
N THR A 57 0.65 -40.83 -15.65
CA THR A 57 -0.38 -40.10 -14.94
C THR A 57 -1.02 -39.20 -15.97
N ALA A 58 -2.30 -39.48 -16.28
CA ALA A 58 -3.14 -38.63 -17.09
C ALA A 58 -2.83 -37.18 -16.73
N THR A 59 -2.32 -36.43 -17.71
CA THR A 59 -2.02 -35.01 -17.56
C THR A 59 -3.32 -34.35 -17.13
N ALA A 60 -3.44 -34.07 -15.83
CA ALA A 60 -4.52 -33.24 -15.35
C ALA A 60 -4.46 -31.96 -16.19
N PRO A 61 -5.60 -31.51 -16.77
CA PRO A 61 -5.58 -30.29 -17.55
C PRO A 61 -4.97 -29.21 -16.66
N ALA A 62 -3.93 -28.56 -17.17
CA ALA A 62 -3.35 -27.40 -16.51
C ALA A 62 -4.51 -26.50 -16.08
N PRO A 63 -4.59 -26.04 -14.81
CA PRO A 63 -5.68 -25.20 -14.39
C PRO A 63 -5.75 -24.05 -15.39
N ALA A 64 -6.88 -23.96 -16.10
CA ALA A 64 -7.14 -22.86 -17.00
C ALA A 64 -6.76 -21.60 -16.23
N LYS A 65 -5.94 -20.71 -16.83
CA LYS A 65 -5.63 -19.40 -16.24
C LYS A 65 -6.97 -18.79 -15.85
N SER A 66 -7.29 -18.87 -14.56
CA SER A 66 -8.55 -18.39 -14.02
C SER A 66 -8.60 -16.93 -14.45
N GLN A 67 -9.61 -16.56 -15.24
CA GLN A 67 -9.92 -15.15 -15.42
C GLN A 67 -9.96 -14.56 -14.02
N SER A 68 -9.09 -13.59 -13.75
CA SER A 68 -9.02 -12.93 -12.45
C SER A 68 -10.43 -12.47 -12.09
N ALA A 69 -11.04 -13.11 -11.08
CA ALA A 69 -12.43 -12.85 -10.76
C ALA A 69 -12.58 -11.36 -10.38
N ASN A 70 -13.50 -10.65 -11.03
CA ASN A 70 -13.81 -9.28 -10.65
C ASN A 70 -14.62 -9.28 -9.36
N PHE A 71 -13.93 -9.17 -8.22
CA PHE A 71 -14.55 -9.16 -6.90
C PHE A 71 -15.33 -7.88 -6.57
N PHE A 72 -15.25 -6.85 -7.43
CA PHE A 72 -15.86 -5.54 -7.24
C PHE A 72 -17.14 -5.32 -8.07
N ALA A 73 -17.68 -6.36 -8.71
CA ALA A 73 -18.92 -6.26 -9.45
C ALA A 73 -20.11 -5.87 -8.53
N PRO A 74 -20.88 -4.79 -8.83
CA PRO A 74 -21.93 -4.28 -7.95
C PRO A 74 -23.02 -5.29 -7.54
N ALA A 75 -23.35 -6.23 -8.44
CA ALA A 75 -24.32 -7.29 -8.18
C ALA A 75 -23.95 -8.18 -6.96
N ARG A 76 -22.69 -8.16 -6.51
CA ARG A 76 -22.22 -8.89 -5.34
C ARG A 76 -22.62 -8.23 -4.01
N PHE A 77 -23.05 -6.98 -4.04
CA PHE A 77 -23.26 -6.15 -2.85
C PHE A 77 -24.72 -5.74 -2.65
N LEU A 78 -25.66 -6.50 -3.21
CA LEU A 78 -27.10 -6.27 -3.03
C LEU A 78 -27.52 -6.66 -1.60
N LEU A 79 -27.71 -5.67 -0.73
CA LEU A 79 -28.17 -5.93 0.65
C LEU A 79 -29.53 -6.61 0.70
N ASP A 80 -30.44 -6.35 -0.24
CA ASP A 80 -31.77 -6.97 -0.27
C ASP A 80 -31.71 -8.48 -0.49
N SER A 81 -30.61 -9.00 -1.04
CA SER A 81 -30.38 -10.45 -1.17
C SER A 81 -29.96 -11.13 0.15
N VAL A 82 -29.66 -10.35 1.20
CA VAL A 82 -29.24 -10.89 2.50
C VAL A 82 -30.46 -11.40 3.27
N ALA A 83 -30.39 -12.66 3.71
CA ALA A 83 -31.47 -13.30 4.46
C ALA A 83 -31.84 -12.52 5.74
N HIS A 84 -33.13 -12.48 6.08
CA HIS A 84 -33.64 -11.87 7.32
C HIS A 84 -33.46 -12.80 8.51
N ASN A 85 -32.23 -12.97 8.95
CA ASN A 85 -31.85 -13.76 10.12
C ASN A 85 -30.85 -12.95 10.99
N PRO A 86 -30.45 -13.44 12.18
CA PRO A 86 -29.57 -12.68 13.06
C PRO A 86 -28.25 -12.20 12.42
N GLU A 87 -27.65 -13.01 11.53
CA GLU A 87 -26.45 -12.61 10.80
C GLU A 87 -26.75 -11.54 9.75
N GLY A 88 -27.83 -11.69 9.00
CA GLY A 88 -28.25 -10.74 7.97
C GLY A 88 -28.61 -9.36 8.52
N GLU A 89 -29.29 -9.33 9.67
CA GLU A 89 -29.55 -8.08 10.38
C GLU A 89 -28.26 -7.42 10.89
N LEU A 90 -27.26 -8.24 11.28
CA LEU A 90 -25.94 -7.75 11.67
C LEU A 90 -25.14 -7.20 10.48
N ILE A 91 -25.27 -7.80 9.30
CA ILE A 91 -24.72 -7.27 8.03
C ILE A 91 -25.34 -5.93 7.68
N ARG A 92 -26.68 -5.81 7.72
CA ARG A 92 -27.40 -4.55 7.44
C ARG A 92 -27.00 -3.46 8.43
N TYR A 93 -26.89 -3.80 9.71
CA TYR A 93 -26.43 -2.87 10.72
C TYR A 93 -24.97 -2.44 10.52
N GLY A 94 -24.08 -3.38 10.17
CA GLY A 94 -22.68 -3.09 9.83
C GLY A 94 -22.55 -2.15 8.63
N HIS A 95 -23.33 -2.39 7.58
CA HIS A 95 -23.42 -1.47 6.44
C HIS A 95 -23.87 -0.07 6.90
N ALA A 96 -24.93 0.02 7.71
CA ALA A 96 -25.44 1.29 8.22
C ALA A 96 -24.40 2.05 9.06
N LEU A 97 -23.62 1.36 9.90
CA LEU A 97 -22.51 1.95 10.66
C LEU A 97 -21.42 2.52 9.75
N ILE A 98 -21.14 1.90 8.61
CA ILE A 98 -20.15 2.38 7.64
C ILE A 98 -20.70 3.55 6.80
N ALA A 99 -21.93 3.41 6.30
CA ALA A 99 -22.54 4.35 5.38
C ALA A 99 -23.03 5.63 6.07
N HIS A 100 -23.50 5.48 7.30
CA HIS A 100 -24.17 6.52 8.09
C HIS A 100 -23.55 6.67 9.47
N THR A 101 -22.23 6.52 9.58
CA THR A 101 -21.49 6.59 10.85
C THR A 101 -21.90 7.76 11.74
N PRO A 102 -22.10 9.00 11.23
CA PRO A 102 -22.51 10.13 12.08
C PRO A 102 -23.85 9.92 12.80
N GLN A 103 -24.77 9.14 12.23
CA GLN A 103 -26.08 8.86 12.83
C GLN A 103 -25.96 7.90 14.02
N TYR A 104 -25.05 6.93 13.93
CA TYR A 104 -24.92 5.84 14.90
C TYR A 104 -23.80 6.06 15.91
N LEU A 105 -22.67 6.63 15.47
CA LEU A 105 -21.45 6.80 16.25
C LEU A 105 -21.01 8.26 16.38
N GLY A 106 -21.63 9.19 15.65
CA GLY A 106 -21.24 10.60 15.61
C GLY A 106 -21.53 11.38 16.90
N PRO A 107 -21.09 12.65 16.97
CA PRO A 107 -21.30 13.51 18.14
C PRO A 107 -22.76 13.67 18.57
N ARG A 108 -23.70 13.53 17.63
CA ARG A 108 -25.16 13.63 17.85
C ARG A 108 -25.88 12.29 17.82
N ALA A 109 -25.17 11.16 17.90
CA ALA A 109 -25.80 9.84 17.94
C ALA A 109 -26.85 9.76 19.06
N LYS A 110 -27.97 9.08 18.77
CA LYS A 110 -29.12 8.99 19.69
C LYS A 110 -28.74 8.35 21.03
N ALA A 111 -27.94 7.30 21.00
CA ALA A 111 -27.43 6.64 22.20
C ALA A 111 -26.16 7.36 22.70
N PRO A 112 -26.18 8.02 23.88
CA PRO A 112 -25.04 8.79 24.36
C PRO A 112 -23.74 7.98 24.49
N LEU A 113 -23.85 6.70 24.90
CA LEU A 113 -22.71 5.79 25.03
C LEU A 113 -22.03 5.47 23.68
N LEU A 114 -22.74 5.64 22.57
CA LEU A 114 -22.22 5.40 21.22
C LEU A 114 -21.67 6.68 20.56
N ARG A 115 -21.69 7.84 21.22
CA ARG A 115 -21.05 9.07 20.72
C ARG A 115 -19.52 8.94 20.82
N LEU A 116 -18.95 8.18 19.89
CA LEU A 116 -17.56 7.77 19.87
C LEU A 116 -16.74 8.52 18.82
N ALA A 117 -17.32 8.85 17.66
CA ALA A 117 -16.67 9.71 16.66
C ALA A 117 -16.71 11.18 17.11
N GLY A 118 -15.59 11.89 16.97
CA GLY A 118 -15.47 13.31 17.29
C GLY A 118 -15.71 14.23 16.10
N SER A 119 -15.94 13.67 14.92
CA SER A 119 -16.35 14.38 13.70
C SER A 119 -17.65 13.78 13.13
N ASN A 120 -18.28 14.49 12.21
CA ASN A 120 -19.45 14.01 11.45
C ASN A 120 -19.06 13.37 10.11
N LEU A 121 -17.83 12.87 9.98
CA LEU A 121 -17.44 12.01 8.87
C LEU A 121 -18.06 10.62 9.01
N ALA A 122 -18.34 10.00 7.86
CA ALA A 122 -18.67 8.59 7.75
C ALA A 122 -17.48 7.80 7.22
N CYS A 123 -17.36 6.52 7.60
CA CYS A 123 -16.35 5.63 7.02
C CYS A 123 -16.41 5.64 5.48
N GLN A 124 -17.63 5.71 4.94
CA GLN A 124 -17.85 5.76 3.49
C GLN A 124 -17.31 7.02 2.79
N ASN A 125 -16.99 8.09 3.52
CA ASN A 125 -16.42 9.30 2.91
C ASN A 125 -15.01 9.06 2.35
N CYS A 126 -14.31 8.03 2.83
CA CYS A 126 -13.03 7.59 2.28
C CYS A 126 -13.12 6.18 1.68
N HIS A 127 -13.95 5.31 2.26
CA HIS A 127 -14.19 3.95 1.78
C HIS A 127 -15.45 3.94 0.90
N LEU A 128 -15.30 4.41 -0.33
CA LEU A 128 -16.44 4.75 -1.19
C LEU A 128 -17.39 3.56 -1.42
N GLN A 129 -18.67 3.88 -1.58
CA GLN A 129 -19.75 2.87 -1.66
C GLN A 129 -19.72 1.91 -0.46
N ALA A 130 -19.58 2.47 0.74
CA ALA A 130 -19.45 1.70 1.98
C ALA A 130 -18.38 0.58 1.92
N GLY A 131 -17.25 0.85 1.25
CA GLY A 131 -16.12 -0.06 1.11
C GLY A 131 -16.19 -1.02 -0.08
N GLN A 132 -17.11 -0.78 -1.03
CA GLN A 132 -17.32 -1.60 -2.21
C GLN A 132 -16.56 -1.13 -3.45
N LYS A 133 -16.09 0.14 -3.50
CA LYS A 133 -15.42 0.68 -4.69
C LYS A 133 -13.93 0.33 -4.71
N ALA A 134 -13.48 -0.30 -5.80
CA ALA A 134 -12.06 -0.55 -6.07
C ALA A 134 -11.22 0.75 -6.00
N PHE A 135 -9.97 0.64 -5.55
CA PHE A 135 -9.00 1.73 -5.45
C PHE A 135 -9.40 2.89 -4.52
N SER A 136 -10.35 2.65 -3.62
CA SER A 136 -10.78 3.57 -2.55
C SER A 136 -10.58 2.96 -1.15
N ALA A 137 -9.49 2.20 -0.99
CA ALA A 137 -9.24 1.35 0.17
C ALA A 137 -10.44 0.44 0.53
N PRO A 138 -10.97 -0.36 -0.42
CA PRO A 138 -12.16 -1.16 -0.18
C PRO A 138 -11.97 -2.23 0.91
N TYR A 139 -13.08 -2.72 1.43
CA TYR A 139 -13.11 -3.80 2.42
C TYR A 139 -13.18 -5.20 1.80
N VAL A 140 -13.50 -5.29 0.50
CA VAL A 140 -13.54 -6.56 -0.23
C VAL A 140 -12.19 -7.28 -0.08
N GLY A 141 -12.23 -8.48 0.50
CA GLY A 141 -11.04 -9.31 0.76
C GLY A 141 -10.21 -8.94 1.99
N ILE A 142 -10.54 -7.85 2.71
CA ILE A 142 -9.72 -7.39 3.84
C ILE A 142 -9.72 -8.40 5.00
N TRP A 143 -10.83 -9.11 5.23
CA TRP A 143 -10.92 -10.11 6.29
C TRP A 143 -9.89 -11.23 6.11
N GLY A 144 -9.66 -11.69 4.88
CA GLY A 144 -8.78 -12.82 4.58
C GLY A 144 -7.28 -12.50 4.68
N ILE A 145 -6.89 -11.27 4.99
CA ILE A 145 -5.49 -10.85 5.14
C ILE A 145 -5.13 -10.36 6.54
N TYR A 146 -6.09 -10.30 7.47
CA TYR A 146 -5.84 -10.01 8.88
C TYR A 146 -5.89 -11.32 9.70
N PRO A 147 -5.13 -11.42 10.81
CA PRO A 147 -4.24 -10.40 11.36
C PRO A 147 -2.98 -10.18 10.50
N THR A 148 -2.40 -8.97 10.55
CA THR A 148 -1.21 -8.62 9.75
C THR A 148 -0.29 -7.66 10.49
N TYR A 149 1.00 -7.69 10.16
CA TYR A 149 1.96 -6.75 10.73
C TYR A 149 1.68 -5.33 10.25
N LYS A 150 1.66 -4.38 11.19
CA LYS A 150 1.49 -2.95 10.93
C LYS A 150 2.71 -2.21 11.42
N GLY A 151 3.37 -1.48 10.51
CA GLY A 151 4.54 -0.69 10.85
C GLY A 151 4.25 0.48 11.80
N ARG A 152 3.00 0.96 11.86
CA ARG A 152 2.58 2.01 12.79
C ARG A 152 2.66 1.53 14.24
N GLU A 153 2.00 0.42 14.53
CA GLU A 153 1.99 -0.17 15.88
C GLU A 153 3.24 -1.03 16.17
N ASN A 154 4.07 -1.31 15.16
CA ASN A 154 5.17 -2.28 15.20
C ASN A 154 4.74 -3.65 15.76
N ALA A 155 3.53 -4.10 15.40
CA ALA A 155 2.91 -5.29 15.95
C ALA A 155 2.02 -5.99 14.92
N ILE A 156 1.66 -7.24 15.21
CA ILE A 156 0.58 -7.94 14.51
C ILE A 156 -0.75 -7.35 14.99
N SER A 157 -1.54 -6.81 14.07
CA SER A 157 -2.82 -6.20 14.38
C SER A 157 -3.99 -6.97 13.76
N THR A 158 -5.09 -7.07 14.50
CA THR A 158 -6.38 -7.58 14.08
C THR A 158 -7.16 -6.55 13.24
N LEU A 159 -8.25 -6.98 12.60
CA LEU A 159 -9.08 -6.07 11.82
C LEU A 159 -9.86 -5.10 12.74
N GLU A 160 -10.25 -5.56 13.92
CA GLU A 160 -10.93 -4.79 14.95
C GLU A 160 -10.04 -3.65 15.48
N GLU A 161 -8.77 -3.95 15.77
CA GLU A 161 -7.78 -2.93 16.13
C GLU A 161 -7.54 -1.94 14.99
N ARG A 162 -7.49 -2.43 13.74
CA ARG A 162 -7.39 -1.57 12.56
C ARG A 162 -8.57 -0.61 12.43
N ILE A 163 -9.79 -1.07 12.71
CA ILE A 163 -11.02 -0.24 12.75
C ILE A 163 -10.90 0.81 13.85
N ASN A 164 -10.45 0.43 15.04
CA ASN A 164 -10.22 1.38 16.14
C ASN A 164 -9.13 2.41 15.81
N GLY A 165 -8.12 2.02 15.04
CA GLY A 165 -7.16 2.96 14.48
C GLY A 165 -7.80 4.02 13.58
N CYS A 166 -8.81 3.64 12.77
CA CYS A 166 -9.62 4.59 11.99
C CYS A 166 -10.51 5.46 12.89
N MET A 167 -11.18 4.89 13.90
CA MET A 167 -12.02 5.64 14.82
C MET A 167 -11.25 6.78 15.49
N ALA A 168 -10.05 6.49 16.01
CA ALA A 168 -9.21 7.46 16.70
C ALA A 168 -8.65 8.55 15.77
N ARG A 169 -8.39 8.22 14.50
CA ARG A 169 -7.68 9.11 13.57
C ARG A 169 -8.62 9.74 12.54
N SER A 170 -9.18 8.92 11.67
CA SER A 170 -10.04 9.37 10.57
C SER A 170 -11.35 9.99 11.06
N LEU A 171 -11.91 9.49 12.17
CA LEU A 171 -13.15 10.04 12.74
C LEU A 171 -12.91 10.97 13.94
N ASN A 172 -11.64 11.25 14.26
CA ASN A 172 -11.23 12.07 15.39
C ASN A 172 -11.89 11.66 16.73
N GLY A 173 -12.05 10.37 16.95
CA GLY A 173 -12.91 9.81 17.99
C GLY A 173 -12.21 8.90 18.99
N ARG A 174 -13.01 8.04 19.60
CA ARG A 174 -12.59 7.03 20.57
C ARG A 174 -12.81 5.61 20.00
N PRO A 175 -12.01 4.63 20.44
CA PRO A 175 -12.19 3.22 20.06
C PRO A 175 -13.59 2.69 20.39
N LEU A 176 -14.07 1.79 19.55
CA LEU A 176 -15.20 0.90 19.83
C LEU A 176 -14.75 -0.24 20.76
N PRO A 177 -15.61 -0.75 21.65
CA PRO A 177 -15.34 -1.99 22.38
C PRO A 177 -15.14 -3.15 21.40
N LEU A 178 -14.02 -3.88 21.51
CA LEU A 178 -13.66 -4.95 20.57
C LEU A 178 -14.73 -6.07 20.52
N ALA A 179 -15.31 -6.43 21.66
CA ALA A 179 -16.38 -7.42 21.76
C ALA A 179 -17.80 -6.83 21.60
N GLY A 180 -17.90 -5.52 21.36
CA GLY A 180 -19.15 -4.77 21.26
C GLY A 180 -19.97 -5.15 20.02
N ARG A 181 -21.27 -4.84 20.06
CA ARG A 181 -22.22 -5.16 18.98
C ARG A 181 -21.84 -4.44 17.68
N GLU A 182 -21.42 -3.18 17.78
CA GLU A 182 -21.06 -2.31 16.65
C GLU A 182 -19.80 -2.83 15.95
N MET A 183 -18.78 -3.26 16.70
CA MET A 183 -17.59 -3.88 16.15
C MET A 183 -17.93 -5.19 15.43
N LYS A 184 -18.71 -6.07 16.07
CA LYS A 184 -19.20 -7.33 15.45
C LYS A 184 -19.98 -7.06 14.17
N ALA A 185 -20.81 -6.02 14.15
CA ALA A 185 -21.58 -5.61 12.99
C ALA A 185 -20.69 -5.20 11.82
N ILE A 186 -19.73 -4.31 12.08
CA ILE A 186 -18.77 -3.85 11.06
C ILE A 186 -17.97 -5.04 10.49
N ILE A 187 -17.45 -5.91 11.36
CA ILE A 187 -16.68 -7.10 10.93
C ILE A 187 -17.56 -8.05 10.09
N THR A 188 -18.80 -8.30 10.51
CA THR A 188 -19.73 -9.19 9.78
C THR A 188 -20.03 -8.63 8.39
N TYR A 189 -20.25 -7.32 8.28
CA TYR A 189 -20.42 -6.65 6.99
C TYR A 189 -19.16 -6.76 6.10
N MET A 190 -17.96 -6.51 6.66
CA MET A 190 -16.69 -6.65 5.92
C MET A 190 -16.45 -8.09 5.44
N LYS A 191 -16.79 -9.10 6.26
CA LYS A 191 -16.77 -10.51 5.87
C LYS A 191 -17.72 -10.79 4.70
N TRP A 192 -18.96 -10.28 4.79
CA TRP A 192 -19.94 -10.46 3.73
C TRP A 192 -19.50 -9.84 2.39
N LEU A 193 -18.85 -8.67 2.40
CA LEU A 193 -18.25 -8.08 1.20
C LEU A 193 -17.18 -8.98 0.56
N GLY A 194 -16.40 -9.68 1.39
CA GLY A 194 -15.33 -10.59 0.97
C GLY A 194 -15.75 -12.06 0.81
N ARG A 195 -17.03 -12.43 0.93
CA ARG A 195 -17.47 -13.84 1.12
C ARG A 195 -17.12 -14.84 0.01
N GLN A 196 -16.69 -14.37 -1.17
CA GLN A 196 -16.21 -15.25 -2.25
C GLN A 196 -14.75 -14.98 -2.62
N VAL A 197 -14.04 -14.19 -1.82
CA VAL A 197 -12.60 -13.97 -1.94
C VAL A 197 -11.91 -15.04 -1.11
N PRO A 198 -11.03 -15.88 -1.70
CA PRO A 198 -10.25 -16.83 -0.92
C PRO A 198 -9.37 -16.14 0.13
N VAL A 199 -9.16 -16.81 1.27
CA VAL A 199 -8.25 -16.31 2.31
C VAL A 199 -6.83 -16.18 1.74
N GLY A 200 -6.16 -15.06 2.00
CA GLY A 200 -4.83 -14.76 1.47
C GLY A 200 -4.79 -14.28 0.00
N GLU A 201 -5.93 -14.23 -0.71
CA GLU A 201 -5.97 -13.83 -2.12
C GLU A 201 -5.58 -12.35 -2.32
N LYS A 202 -4.80 -12.09 -3.37
CA LYS A 202 -4.47 -10.71 -3.78
C LYS A 202 -5.57 -10.16 -4.67
N VAL A 203 -6.46 -9.37 -4.10
CA VAL A 203 -7.58 -8.77 -4.83
C VAL A 203 -7.12 -7.55 -5.64
N GLN A 204 -7.16 -7.64 -6.97
CA GLN A 204 -6.94 -6.48 -7.86
C GLN A 204 -8.00 -5.42 -7.60
N GLY A 205 -7.59 -4.19 -7.27
CA GLY A 205 -8.48 -3.11 -6.85
C GLY A 205 -8.47 -2.86 -5.34
N GLN A 206 -7.79 -3.71 -4.55
CA GLN A 206 -7.55 -3.43 -3.14
C GLN A 206 -6.56 -2.25 -2.97
N GLY A 207 -6.74 -1.48 -1.89
CA GLY A 207 -5.90 -0.31 -1.60
C GLY A 207 -6.20 0.88 -2.52
N PHE A 208 -5.16 1.45 -3.13
CA PHE A 208 -5.25 2.63 -3.99
C PHE A 208 -4.58 2.39 -5.34
N VAL A 209 -4.88 3.24 -6.32
CA VAL A 209 -4.33 3.16 -7.67
C VAL A 209 -2.80 3.29 -7.67
N LYS A 210 -2.17 2.73 -8.70
CA LYS A 210 -0.76 3.02 -9.02
C LYS A 210 -0.61 4.52 -9.29
N PHE A 211 0.50 5.08 -8.84
CA PHE A 211 0.72 6.52 -8.90
C PHE A 211 2.21 6.80 -9.03
N THR A 212 2.57 7.65 -9.98
CA THR A 212 3.93 8.08 -10.22
C THR A 212 4.19 9.36 -9.43
N MET A 213 4.99 9.23 -8.35
CA MET A 213 5.31 10.39 -7.52
C MET A 213 6.18 11.39 -8.30
N PRO A 214 5.78 12.67 -8.40
CA PRO A 214 6.64 13.69 -8.97
C PRO A 214 7.99 13.77 -8.24
N ASN A 215 9.08 13.93 -8.99
CA ASN A 215 10.42 14.12 -8.42
C ASN A 215 10.65 15.59 -8.03
N ARG A 216 9.73 16.15 -7.22
CA ARG A 216 9.77 17.53 -6.72
C ARG A 216 8.93 17.66 -5.46
N ALA A 217 9.11 18.77 -4.74
CA ALA A 217 8.14 19.15 -3.73
C ALA A 217 6.77 19.45 -4.40
N ALA A 218 5.69 19.27 -3.63
CA ALA A 218 4.35 19.63 -4.09
C ALA A 218 4.21 21.15 -4.18
N ASP A 219 3.52 21.61 -5.21
CA ASP A 219 3.25 23.03 -5.43
C ASP A 219 1.89 23.39 -4.86
N LEU A 220 1.87 24.06 -3.70
CA LEU A 220 0.64 24.46 -3.03
C LEU A 220 -0.16 25.49 -3.82
N GLY A 221 0.50 26.31 -4.63
CA GLY A 221 -0.14 27.30 -5.50
C GLY A 221 -0.93 26.62 -6.62
N GLN A 222 -0.31 25.65 -7.30
CA GLN A 222 -1.00 24.81 -8.28
C GLN A 222 -2.10 23.98 -7.63
N GLY A 223 -1.83 23.43 -6.45
CA GLY A 223 -2.82 22.68 -5.68
C GLY A 223 -4.07 23.52 -5.35
N LYS A 224 -3.89 24.78 -4.97
CA LYS A 224 -4.99 25.73 -4.74
C LYS A 224 -5.80 25.99 -6.01
N ILE A 225 -5.14 26.15 -7.16
CA ILE A 225 -5.81 26.35 -8.45
C ILE A 225 -6.65 25.12 -8.81
N VAL A 226 -6.07 23.91 -8.72
CA VAL A 226 -6.79 22.65 -8.96
C VAL A 226 -7.98 22.52 -8.02
N PHE A 227 -7.80 22.82 -6.73
CA PHE A 227 -8.89 22.77 -5.75
C PHE A 227 -10.05 23.69 -6.14
N ALA A 228 -9.76 24.94 -6.47
CA ALA A 228 -10.77 25.92 -6.85
C ALA A 228 -11.56 25.48 -8.11
N GLN A 229 -10.87 24.90 -9.09
CA GLN A 229 -11.46 24.50 -10.37
C GLN A 229 -12.22 23.17 -10.30
N GLN A 230 -11.72 22.20 -9.51
CA GLN A 230 -12.15 20.80 -9.61
C GLN A 230 -12.81 20.26 -8.33
N CYS A 231 -12.69 20.96 -7.19
CA CYS A 231 -13.11 20.43 -5.89
C CYS A 231 -14.10 21.34 -5.14
N ALA A 232 -13.90 22.65 -5.22
CA ALA A 232 -14.61 23.64 -4.40
C ALA A 232 -16.12 23.68 -4.63
N SER A 233 -16.60 23.29 -5.82
CA SER A 233 -18.04 23.21 -6.13
C SER A 233 -18.79 22.20 -5.26
N CYS A 234 -18.11 21.15 -4.79
CA CYS A 234 -18.69 20.12 -3.93
C CYS A 234 -18.22 20.28 -2.47
N HIS A 235 -16.91 20.47 -2.26
CA HIS A 235 -16.34 20.54 -0.91
C HIS A 235 -16.39 21.94 -0.28
N GLY A 236 -16.91 22.93 -1.00
CA GLY A 236 -16.93 24.33 -0.59
C GLY A 236 -15.59 25.03 -0.78
N ALA A 237 -15.62 26.34 -0.99
CA ALA A 237 -14.40 27.15 -1.18
C ALA A 237 -13.45 27.12 0.03
N GLY A 238 -14.00 26.93 1.24
CA GLY A 238 -13.25 26.76 2.48
C GLY A 238 -13.12 25.30 2.93
N GLY A 239 -13.37 24.32 2.06
CA GLY A 239 -13.24 22.88 2.35
C GLY A 239 -14.20 22.36 3.42
N GLN A 240 -15.22 23.13 3.78
CA GLN A 240 -16.18 22.84 4.85
C GLN A 240 -17.18 21.72 4.53
N GLY A 241 -17.20 21.25 3.28
CA GLY A 241 -18.13 20.25 2.80
C GLY A 241 -19.56 20.79 2.61
N GLN A 242 -20.48 19.87 2.33
CA GLN A 242 -21.92 20.14 2.18
C GLN A 242 -22.73 19.08 2.93
N ARG A 243 -23.61 19.52 3.83
CA ARG A 243 -24.52 18.67 4.62
C ARG A 243 -25.88 18.51 3.94
N VAL A 244 -26.56 17.39 4.18
CA VAL A 244 -27.93 17.14 3.69
C VAL A 244 -28.98 17.48 4.76
N GLY A 245 -29.14 18.76 5.10
CA GLY A 245 -30.04 19.20 6.17
C GLY A 245 -29.32 19.53 7.49
N ALA A 246 -30.04 20.10 8.45
CA ALA A 246 -29.44 20.75 9.63
C ALA A 246 -28.67 19.81 10.57
N ASP A 247 -29.19 18.60 10.82
CA ASP A 247 -28.56 17.60 11.69
C ASP A 247 -27.79 16.52 10.92
N ALA A 248 -27.60 16.72 9.63
CA ALA A 248 -27.34 15.61 8.73
C ALA A 248 -25.87 15.30 8.48
N GLN A 249 -25.69 14.07 7.99
CA GLN A 249 -24.50 13.56 7.33
C GLN A 249 -24.07 14.48 6.18
N TYR A 250 -22.77 14.51 5.92
CA TYR A 250 -22.20 15.16 4.75
C TYR A 250 -22.54 14.39 3.46
N GLN A 251 -23.10 15.10 2.48
CA GLN A 251 -23.10 14.68 1.08
C GLN A 251 -21.69 14.73 0.53
N TYR A 252 -21.02 15.87 0.73
CA TYR A 252 -19.62 16.07 0.42
C TYR A 252 -18.88 16.36 1.72
N PRO A 253 -17.91 15.52 2.14
CA PRO A 253 -17.26 15.65 3.44
C PRO A 253 -16.39 16.91 3.52
N PRO A 254 -16.19 17.46 4.74
CA PRO A 254 -15.17 18.48 4.99
C PRO A 254 -13.78 17.87 4.78
N LEU A 255 -12.93 18.56 4.04
CA LEU A 255 -11.57 18.10 3.75
C LEU A 255 -10.56 18.56 4.80
N TRP A 256 -10.89 19.63 5.53
CA TRP A 256 -10.14 20.19 6.65
C TRP A 256 -11.12 20.93 7.58
N GLY A 257 -10.57 21.62 8.59
CA GLY A 257 -11.36 22.27 9.63
C GLY A 257 -11.75 21.31 10.76
N PRO A 258 -12.47 21.81 11.79
CA PRO A 258 -12.68 21.09 13.05
C PRO A 258 -13.49 19.80 12.93
N ASP A 259 -14.27 19.65 11.85
CA ASP A 259 -15.16 18.49 11.63
C ASP A 259 -14.61 17.49 10.59
N SER A 260 -13.32 17.60 10.25
CA SER A 260 -12.63 16.68 9.35
C SER A 260 -11.77 15.65 10.12
N TYR A 261 -11.03 14.83 9.39
CA TYR A 261 -10.07 13.88 9.97
C TYR A 261 -8.91 14.63 10.63
N ASN A 262 -8.36 14.05 11.71
CA ASN A 262 -7.25 14.66 12.44
C ASN A 262 -5.90 14.44 11.73
N ASP A 263 -4.87 15.09 12.26
CA ASP A 263 -3.51 15.07 11.71
C ASP A 263 -2.77 13.73 11.85
N GLY A 264 -3.27 12.80 12.66
CA GLY A 264 -2.79 11.41 12.76
C GLY A 264 -3.33 10.48 11.66
N ALA A 265 -4.36 10.91 10.92
CA ALA A 265 -5.04 10.09 9.93
C ALA A 265 -4.18 9.74 8.71
N GLY A 266 -4.39 8.54 8.17
CA GLY A 266 -3.70 8.10 6.94
C GLY A 266 -3.95 9.03 5.75
N MET A 267 -5.12 9.67 5.69
CA MET A 267 -5.49 10.64 4.65
C MET A 267 -4.75 11.97 4.78
N HIS A 268 -4.21 12.30 5.96
CA HIS A 268 -3.36 13.48 6.15
C HIS A 268 -1.95 13.30 5.56
N ARG A 269 -1.62 12.10 5.08
CA ARG A 269 -0.35 11.83 4.39
C ARG A 269 -0.49 12.09 2.89
N LEU A 270 0.42 12.90 2.35
CA LEU A 270 0.37 13.38 0.97
C LEU A 270 0.28 12.25 -0.06
N GLN A 271 1.10 11.19 0.06
CA GLN A 271 1.10 10.11 -0.93
C GLN A 271 -0.19 9.30 -0.90
N THR A 272 -0.81 9.17 0.28
CA THR A 272 -2.09 8.47 0.44
C THR A 272 -3.23 9.30 -0.17
N ALA A 273 -3.30 10.58 0.17
CA ALA A 273 -4.31 11.49 -0.36
C ALA A 273 -4.22 11.62 -1.89
N ALA A 274 -3.02 11.80 -2.44
CA ALA A 274 -2.82 11.94 -3.88
C ALA A 274 -3.32 10.71 -4.66
N ARG A 275 -3.04 9.50 -4.14
CA ARG A 275 -3.52 8.23 -4.73
C ARG A 275 -5.04 8.10 -4.65
N PHE A 276 -5.64 8.47 -3.52
CA PHE A 276 -7.09 8.46 -3.38
C PHE A 276 -7.75 9.44 -4.36
N ILE A 277 -7.26 10.68 -4.40
CA ILE A 277 -7.76 11.74 -5.28
C ILE A 277 -7.65 11.33 -6.74
N LYS A 278 -6.50 10.82 -7.18
CA LYS A 278 -6.25 10.40 -8.57
C LYS A 278 -7.33 9.47 -9.14
N ALA A 279 -7.74 8.47 -8.36
CA ALA A 279 -8.68 7.45 -8.83
C ALA A 279 -10.15 7.73 -8.52
N ASN A 280 -10.43 8.69 -7.63
CA ASN A 280 -11.78 8.85 -7.07
C ASN A 280 -12.32 10.27 -7.13
N MET A 281 -11.49 11.25 -7.46
CA MET A 281 -11.86 12.66 -7.50
C MET A 281 -11.42 13.31 -8.83
N PRO A 282 -12.20 14.25 -9.37
CA PRO A 282 -13.55 14.66 -8.94
C PRO A 282 -14.60 13.54 -9.07
N PHE A 283 -15.82 13.77 -8.57
CA PHE A 283 -16.89 12.77 -8.61
C PHE A 283 -17.13 12.28 -10.04
N GLY A 284 -17.18 10.96 -10.23
CA GLY A 284 -17.22 10.32 -11.55
C GLY A 284 -15.87 9.73 -12.02
N ALA A 285 -14.75 10.16 -11.42
CA ALA A 285 -13.44 9.56 -11.72
C ALA A 285 -13.36 8.08 -11.28
N THR A 286 -12.64 7.29 -12.07
CA THR A 286 -12.25 5.91 -11.75
C THR A 286 -10.75 5.71 -11.93
N ALA A 287 -10.21 4.55 -11.54
CA ALA A 287 -8.80 4.23 -11.75
C ALA A 287 -8.45 4.05 -13.24
N GLU A 288 -9.43 3.66 -14.05
CA GLU A 288 -9.31 3.46 -15.50
C GLU A 288 -9.51 4.78 -16.27
N HIS A 289 -10.33 5.69 -15.72
CA HIS A 289 -10.67 6.98 -16.31
C HIS A 289 -10.43 8.09 -15.28
N THR A 290 -9.16 8.43 -15.10
CA THR A 290 -8.73 9.47 -14.15
C THR A 290 -8.87 10.85 -14.79
N VAL A 291 -9.38 11.83 -14.04
CA VAL A 291 -9.53 13.22 -14.52
C VAL A 291 -8.26 14.03 -14.29
N LEU A 292 -7.64 13.89 -13.11
CA LEU A 292 -6.43 14.61 -12.74
C LEU A 292 -5.18 13.85 -13.19
N SER A 293 -4.15 14.57 -13.60
CA SER A 293 -2.80 14.00 -13.75
C SER A 293 -2.21 13.64 -12.38
N ASP A 294 -1.14 12.84 -12.36
CA ASP A 294 -0.45 12.50 -11.10
C ASP A 294 0.11 13.77 -10.44
N ALA A 295 0.66 14.70 -11.23
CA ALA A 295 1.13 15.98 -10.72
C ALA A 295 0.00 16.84 -10.11
N ALA A 296 -1.15 16.94 -10.79
CA ALA A 296 -2.28 17.72 -10.28
C ALA A 296 -2.87 17.10 -9.00
N ALA A 297 -3.01 15.78 -8.96
CA ALA A 297 -3.46 15.05 -7.78
C ALA A 297 -2.47 15.16 -6.60
N TYR A 298 -1.18 15.21 -6.88
CA TYR A 298 -0.12 15.44 -5.89
C TYR A 298 -0.22 16.86 -5.30
N ASP A 299 -0.30 17.88 -6.15
CA ASP A 299 -0.33 19.27 -5.71
C ASP A 299 -1.61 19.62 -4.94
N VAL A 300 -2.78 19.16 -5.40
CA VAL A 300 -4.05 19.40 -4.69
C VAL A 300 -4.13 18.66 -3.36
N ALA A 301 -3.56 17.44 -3.28
CA ALA A 301 -3.47 16.70 -2.02
C ALA A 301 -2.61 17.45 -0.99
N ALA A 302 -1.50 18.05 -1.43
CA ALA A 302 -0.64 18.85 -0.56
C ALA A 302 -1.35 20.12 -0.09
N TYR A 303 -2.06 20.80 -1.00
CA TYR A 303 -2.87 21.97 -0.64
C TYR A 303 -3.94 21.62 0.41
N ILE A 304 -4.71 20.53 0.21
CA ILE A 304 -5.71 20.06 1.18
C ILE A 304 -5.08 19.74 2.54
N ASN A 305 -3.94 19.05 2.56
CA ASN A 305 -3.26 18.64 3.80
C ASN A 305 -2.44 19.76 4.44
N SER A 306 -2.25 20.90 3.77
CA SER A 306 -1.66 22.10 4.39
C SER A 306 -2.66 22.90 5.25
N MET A 307 -3.95 22.56 5.17
CA MET A 307 -5.01 23.28 5.88
C MET A 307 -5.19 22.82 7.33
N PRO A 308 -5.62 23.72 8.25
CA PRO A 308 -5.82 23.39 9.66
C PRO A 308 -6.86 22.26 9.87
N ARG A 309 -6.58 21.37 10.81
CA ARG A 309 -7.45 20.26 11.20
C ARG A 309 -7.23 19.88 12.67
N PRO A 310 -8.07 19.03 13.29
CA PRO A 310 -7.87 18.62 14.66
C PRO A 310 -6.51 17.96 14.87
N HIS A 311 -5.90 18.23 16.02
CA HIS A 311 -4.67 17.58 16.48
C HIS A 311 -5.01 16.32 17.25
N MET A 312 -4.35 15.20 16.93
CA MET A 312 -4.40 13.98 17.72
C MET A 312 -3.34 14.03 18.82
N ALA A 313 -3.70 13.68 20.05
CA ALA A 313 -2.74 13.59 21.14
C ALA A 313 -1.76 12.41 20.94
N HIS A 314 -0.56 12.53 21.51
CA HIS A 314 0.46 11.47 21.58
C HIS A 314 0.97 10.96 20.22
N LEU A 315 1.03 11.83 19.21
CA LEU A 315 1.58 11.48 17.88
C LEU A 315 3.05 11.06 17.92
N ASP A 316 3.78 11.48 18.94
CA ASP A 316 5.14 11.07 19.23
C ASP A 316 5.27 9.56 19.54
N HIS A 317 4.21 8.93 20.03
CA HIS A 317 4.14 7.50 20.32
C HIS A 317 3.44 6.69 19.22
N ASP A 318 2.94 7.34 18.17
CA ASP A 318 2.17 6.70 17.10
C ASP A 318 3.00 5.71 16.26
N TYR A 319 4.32 5.86 16.26
CA TYR A 319 5.29 4.94 15.65
C TYR A 319 6.39 4.58 16.65
N PRO A 320 6.29 3.46 17.40
CA PRO A 320 7.33 3.05 18.34
C PRO A 320 8.68 2.78 17.67
N ASP A 321 8.68 2.26 16.45
CA ASP A 321 9.87 2.18 15.59
C ASP A 321 9.81 3.25 14.50
N LEU A 322 10.54 4.35 14.70
CA LEU A 322 10.56 5.48 13.77
C LEU A 322 11.06 5.11 12.37
N ARG A 323 11.82 4.02 12.20
CA ARG A 323 12.26 3.55 10.88
C ARG A 323 11.09 3.02 10.05
N LYS A 324 10.02 2.54 10.71
CA LYS A 324 8.76 2.10 10.07
C LYS A 324 7.83 3.27 9.75
N LYS A 325 8.14 4.48 10.23
CA LYS A 325 7.35 5.69 9.95
C LYS A 325 7.41 6.03 8.45
N PRO A 326 6.27 6.20 7.78
CA PRO A 326 6.23 6.60 6.38
C PRO A 326 6.96 7.91 6.14
N VAL A 327 7.65 8.03 5.01
CA VAL A 327 8.38 9.25 4.63
C VAL A 327 7.47 10.48 4.49
N ASP A 328 6.18 10.26 4.23
CA ASP A 328 5.16 11.30 4.07
C ASP A 328 4.32 11.52 5.33
N CYS A 329 4.80 11.06 6.49
CA CYS A 329 4.14 11.30 7.76
C CYS A 329 4.33 12.76 8.19
N PRO A 330 3.27 13.57 8.38
CA PRO A 330 3.40 15.03 8.45
C PRO A 330 3.76 15.60 9.83
N TYR A 331 4.09 14.75 10.80
CA TYR A 331 4.38 15.11 12.18
C TYR A 331 5.63 14.40 12.72
N PRO A 332 6.44 15.06 13.58
CA PRO A 332 7.61 14.47 14.24
C PRO A 332 7.22 13.43 15.31
N PRO A 333 8.19 12.73 15.94
CA PRO A 333 9.62 12.68 15.61
C PRO A 333 9.90 11.86 14.33
N TYR A 334 11.10 12.03 13.77
CA TYR A 334 11.56 11.33 12.57
C TYR A 334 12.86 10.56 12.86
N ALA A 335 13.10 9.48 12.11
CA ALA A 335 14.35 8.71 12.18
C ALA A 335 15.49 9.32 11.35
N ASP A 336 15.19 10.33 10.53
CA ASP A 336 16.11 10.96 9.60
C ASP A 336 16.25 12.46 9.92
N GLN A 337 17.07 13.17 9.13
CA GLN A 337 17.38 14.59 9.32
C GLN A 337 16.51 15.50 8.45
N PHE A 338 15.48 14.99 7.77
CA PHE A 338 14.63 15.83 6.95
C PHE A 338 13.71 16.68 7.83
N THR A 339 13.41 17.88 7.36
CA THR A 339 12.49 18.80 8.05
C THR A 339 11.05 18.30 7.97
N GLN A 340 10.22 18.70 8.94
CA GLN A 340 8.78 18.41 8.89
C GLN A 340 8.13 18.90 7.58
N HIS A 341 8.54 20.06 7.08
CA HIS A 341 8.06 20.58 5.81
C HIS A 341 8.39 19.61 4.65
N GLN A 342 9.59 19.06 4.59
CA GLN A 342 9.94 18.05 3.58
C GLN A 342 9.11 16.76 3.72
N HIS A 343 8.77 16.33 4.93
CA HIS A 343 7.83 15.21 5.11
C HIS A 343 6.40 15.55 4.65
N GLN A 344 5.98 16.81 4.77
CA GLN A 344 4.65 17.28 4.35
C GLN A 344 4.51 17.44 2.84
N VAL A 345 5.56 17.89 2.13
CA VAL A 345 5.47 18.23 0.69
C VAL A 345 6.48 17.54 -0.22
N GLY A 346 7.41 16.74 0.31
CA GLY A 346 8.50 16.12 -0.46
C GLY A 346 9.72 17.04 -0.64
N PRO A 347 10.64 16.72 -1.58
CA PRO A 347 10.56 15.70 -2.62
C PRO A 347 10.84 14.27 -2.11
N TYR A 348 9.82 13.40 -2.14
CA TYR A 348 9.92 12.05 -1.57
C TYR A 348 10.87 11.11 -2.29
N ALA A 349 11.07 11.28 -3.60
CA ALA A 349 11.99 10.44 -4.36
C ALA A 349 13.43 10.58 -3.84
N ALA A 350 13.89 11.80 -3.60
CA ALA A 350 15.20 12.08 -3.01
C ALA A 350 15.29 11.58 -1.55
N MET A 351 14.24 11.80 -0.75
CA MET A 351 14.19 11.35 0.64
C MET A 351 14.28 9.82 0.77
N ASN A 352 13.63 9.07 -0.13
CA ASN A 352 13.67 7.61 -0.14
C ASN A 352 15.04 7.04 -0.56
N GLN A 353 15.81 7.75 -1.38
CA GLN A 353 17.17 7.34 -1.75
C GLN A 353 18.14 7.49 -0.56
N GLY A 354 17.99 8.56 0.23
CA GLY A 354 18.80 8.77 1.45
C GLY A 354 18.63 7.67 2.49
N LYS A 355 17.45 7.04 2.60
CA LYS A 355 17.22 5.92 3.52
C LYS A 355 17.97 4.64 3.13
N LYS A 356 18.28 4.41 1.85
CA LYS A 356 19.00 3.23 1.39
C LYS A 356 20.52 3.30 1.58
N GLY A 357 21.07 4.48 1.85
CA GLY A 357 22.50 4.69 2.07
C GLY A 357 22.92 4.69 3.55
N ALA A 358 21.96 4.50 4.47
CA ALA A 358 22.16 4.52 5.91
C ALA A 358 21.79 3.18 6.60
N GLU A 359 21.38 2.18 5.83
CA GLU A 359 21.38 0.75 6.21
C GLU A 359 22.68 0.11 5.72
#